data_AF-A0A843UJM6-F1
#
_entry.id   AF-A0A843UJM6-F1
#
_cell.length_a   1.000
_cell.length_b   1.000
_cell.length_c   1.000
_cell.angle_alpha   90.00
_cell.angle_beta   90.00
_cell.angle_gamma   90.00
#
_symmetry.space_group_name_H-M   'P 1'
#
loop_
_entity.id
_entity.type
_entity.pdbx_description
1 polymer ?
#
loop_
_entity_poly.entity_id
_entity_poly.type
_entity_poly.pdbx_seq_one_letter_code
_entity_poly.pdbx_strand_id
1 'polypeptide(L)'
;MIFKTHSRMALPLPPAVEFPHLGPSRAPRQRPRPLRVAMAVGAAEKKTRRRKQTGDDGTSSYSSPSISPSGSQVTVLEKSLRLTFMEELMERARAGDAAGVLDVIYDMVAAGINPGPRSFHGLIVSQVLSGDDEGAMQSLRRELSAGLRPVHETFVALIRLFGSRGSATRGLEILAAMEKLNFDIRKAWLVLVEELVNNKHLDDANQVFLKGAEGGLRATDELYDLLIEEDCKAGDHSNALTIAYEMEAAGRMATTFHFNCLLSVQVQ
;
A
#
# COMPACT_ATOMS: atom_id res chain seq x y z
N MET A 1 -26.43 -43.91 10.43
CA MET A 1 -25.71 -43.55 9.20
C MET A 1 -26.68 -42.80 8.28
N ILE A 2 -26.56 -41.48 8.18
CA ILE A 2 -27.35 -40.65 7.25
C ILE A 2 -26.35 -39.69 6.58
N PHE A 3 -26.07 -39.91 5.31
CA PHE A 3 -25.26 -39.02 4.48
C PHE A 3 -26.13 -37.82 4.06
N LYS A 4 -25.77 -36.60 4.47
CA LYS A 4 -26.28 -35.36 3.87
C LYS A 4 -25.24 -34.81 2.92
N THR A 5 -25.55 -34.88 1.63
CA THR A 5 -24.84 -34.24 0.53
C THR A 5 -25.12 -32.74 0.56
N HIS A 6 -24.10 -31.92 0.86
CA HIS A 6 -24.19 -30.47 0.68
C HIS A 6 -23.79 -30.09 -0.74
N SER A 7 -24.81 -29.73 -1.53
CA SER A 7 -24.67 -29.08 -2.83
C SER A 7 -24.02 -27.70 -2.66
N ARG A 8 -22.90 -27.45 -3.35
CA ARG A 8 -22.25 -26.12 -3.42
C ARG A 8 -23.04 -25.24 -4.38
N MET A 9 -23.81 -24.29 -3.85
CA MET A 9 -24.36 -23.20 -4.65
C MET A 9 -23.23 -22.23 -5.06
N ALA A 10 -23.02 -22.08 -6.36
CA ALA A 10 -22.17 -21.03 -6.92
C ALA A 10 -22.87 -19.67 -6.75
N LEU A 11 -22.20 -18.72 -6.11
CA LEU A 11 -22.63 -17.33 -5.99
C LEU A 11 -22.42 -16.62 -7.34
N PRO A 12 -23.35 -15.72 -7.76
CA PRO A 12 -23.23 -14.98 -9.01
C PRO A 12 -22.13 -13.91 -8.92
N LEU A 13 -21.41 -13.70 -10.02
CA LEU A 13 -20.40 -12.66 -10.17
C LEU A 13 -21.02 -11.25 -10.04
N PRO A 14 -20.34 -10.28 -9.40
CA PRO A 14 -20.82 -8.91 -9.33
C PRO A 14 -20.75 -8.22 -10.71
N PRO A 15 -21.64 -7.25 -11.00
CA PRO A 15 -21.65 -6.52 -12.26
C PRO A 15 -20.41 -5.62 -12.41
N ALA A 16 -20.05 -5.33 -13.67
CA ALA A 16 -18.93 -4.46 -14.03
C ALA A 16 -19.05 -3.09 -13.36
N VAL A 17 -17.94 -2.63 -12.80
CA VAL A 17 -17.81 -1.35 -12.08
C VAL A 17 -17.97 -0.19 -13.08
N GLU A 18 -19.12 0.45 -13.09
CA GLU A 18 -19.30 1.78 -13.68
C GLU A 18 -18.85 2.84 -12.67
N PHE A 19 -17.84 3.63 -13.05
CA PHE A 19 -17.38 4.77 -12.27
C PHE A 19 -18.37 5.93 -12.40
N PRO A 20 -18.96 6.46 -11.30
CA PRO A 20 -19.78 7.65 -11.38
C PRO A 20 -18.92 8.88 -11.70
N HIS A 21 -19.35 9.61 -12.71
CA HIS A 21 -18.75 10.83 -13.24
C HIS A 21 -18.37 11.82 -12.14
N LEU A 22 -17.09 12.19 -12.10
CA LEU A 22 -16.65 13.41 -11.44
C LEU A 22 -17.31 14.59 -12.15
N GLY A 23 -18.22 15.27 -11.44
CA GLY A 23 -18.78 16.53 -11.90
C GLY A 23 -17.66 17.57 -12.11
N PRO A 24 -17.81 18.50 -13.07
CA PRO A 24 -16.74 19.41 -13.44
C PRO A 24 -16.58 20.48 -12.37
N SER A 25 -15.55 20.37 -11.52
CA SER A 25 -15.01 21.54 -10.84
C SER A 25 -14.23 22.35 -11.87
N ARG A 26 -14.70 23.57 -12.12
CA ARG A 26 -14.23 24.46 -13.19
C ARG A 26 -12.88 25.07 -12.80
N ALA A 27 -11.79 24.31 -12.98
CA ALA A 27 -10.41 24.80 -12.95
C ALA A 27 -9.94 25.16 -14.38
N PRO A 28 -9.05 26.15 -14.55
CA PRO A 28 -8.70 26.68 -15.86
C PRO A 28 -7.97 25.64 -16.72
N ARG A 29 -8.44 25.45 -17.95
CA ARG A 29 -7.87 24.58 -18.99
C ARG A 29 -6.38 24.90 -19.21
N GLN A 30 -5.48 24.10 -18.63
CA GLN A 30 -4.12 24.02 -19.12
C GLN A 30 -4.08 23.06 -20.32
N ARG A 31 -3.34 23.46 -21.36
CA ARG A 31 -3.20 22.68 -22.59
C ARG A 31 -2.49 21.35 -22.28
N PRO A 32 -2.83 20.25 -22.96
CA PRO A 32 -2.10 19.00 -22.80
C PRO A 32 -0.64 19.21 -23.20
N ARG A 33 0.29 18.80 -22.32
CA ARG A 33 1.73 18.80 -22.61
C ARG A 33 2.01 17.73 -23.68
N PRO A 34 2.76 18.03 -24.74
CA PRO A 34 3.08 17.02 -25.73
C PRO A 34 4.06 16.00 -25.12
N LEU A 35 3.63 14.74 -25.07
CA LEU A 35 4.52 13.60 -24.82
C LEU A 35 5.51 13.52 -25.99
N ARG A 36 6.79 13.85 -25.75
CA ARG A 36 7.86 13.65 -26.72
C ARG A 36 8.28 12.18 -26.73
N VAL A 37 7.69 11.39 -27.63
CA VAL A 37 8.20 10.06 -27.98
C VAL A 37 9.14 10.22 -29.17
N ALA A 38 10.45 10.18 -28.94
CA ALA A 38 11.43 10.15 -30.02
C ALA A 38 11.50 8.73 -30.61
N MET A 39 10.96 8.53 -31.81
CA MET A 39 11.24 7.33 -32.59
C MET A 39 12.51 7.54 -33.41
N ALA A 40 13.58 6.80 -33.07
CA ALA A 40 14.76 6.71 -33.91
C ALA A 40 14.59 5.56 -34.91
N VAL A 41 14.37 5.89 -36.19
CA VAL A 41 14.48 4.94 -37.30
C VAL A 41 15.89 5.07 -37.87
N GLY A 42 16.70 4.03 -37.71
CA GLY A 42 18.04 3.93 -38.28
C GLY A 42 18.16 2.68 -39.15
N ALA A 43 18.09 2.89 -40.47
CA ALA A 43 18.33 1.88 -41.50
C ALA A 43 19.81 1.48 -41.55
N ALA A 44 20.09 0.21 -41.85
CA ALA A 44 21.39 -0.24 -42.32
C ALA A 44 21.22 -1.31 -43.40
N GLU A 45 21.45 -0.93 -44.65
CA GLU A 45 21.65 -1.81 -45.78
C GLU A 45 22.99 -2.55 -45.68
N LYS A 46 23.03 -3.84 -46.02
CA LYS A 46 24.25 -4.50 -46.54
C LYS A 46 23.89 -5.41 -47.72
N LYS A 47 24.42 -5.06 -48.90
CA LYS A 47 24.45 -5.86 -50.13
C LYS A 47 25.57 -6.91 -50.07
N THR A 48 25.30 -8.15 -50.52
CA THR A 48 26.28 -9.00 -51.24
C THR A 48 25.61 -10.10 -52.09
N ARG A 49 25.58 -9.82 -53.40
CA ARG A 49 25.69 -10.65 -54.63
C ARG A 49 25.68 -12.21 -54.63
N ARG A 50 24.60 -12.77 -55.21
CA ARG A 50 24.47 -13.69 -56.40
C ARG A 50 25.08 -15.12 -56.40
N ARG A 51 24.23 -16.16 -56.55
CA ARG A 51 24.34 -17.20 -57.62
C ARG A 51 23.01 -17.97 -57.84
N LYS A 52 22.91 -18.52 -59.04
CA LYS A 52 21.78 -19.01 -59.86
C LYS A 52 21.67 -20.55 -59.80
N GLN A 53 20.47 -21.14 -59.70
CA GLN A 53 19.99 -22.18 -60.64
C GLN A 53 18.54 -22.64 -60.40
N THR A 54 17.95 -23.06 -61.52
CA THR A 54 16.61 -23.53 -61.92
C THR A 54 16.29 -24.99 -61.56
N GLY A 55 15.00 -25.33 -61.52
CA GLY A 55 14.41 -26.69 -61.67
C GLY A 55 13.45 -27.03 -60.51
N ASP A 56 12.12 -26.96 -60.60
CA ASP A 56 11.12 -27.75 -61.37
C ASP A 56 10.42 -28.82 -60.50
N ASP A 57 9.09 -28.87 -60.68
CA ASP A 57 8.05 -29.84 -60.29
C ASP A 57 7.73 -30.25 -58.83
N GLY A 58 6.41 -30.25 -58.52
CA GLY A 58 5.82 -31.06 -57.43
C GLY A 58 4.61 -30.47 -56.72
N THR A 59 3.41 -30.80 -57.19
CA THR A 59 2.08 -30.57 -56.57
C THR A 59 1.96 -30.99 -55.10
N SER A 60 1.40 -30.14 -54.22
CA SER A 60 0.37 -30.53 -53.22
C SER A 60 -0.30 -29.33 -52.53
N SER A 61 -1.54 -29.55 -52.11
CA SER A 61 -2.48 -28.72 -51.32
C SER A 61 -1.86 -27.76 -50.30
N TYR A 62 -2.49 -26.60 -50.08
CA TYR A 62 -3.02 -26.10 -48.79
C TYR A 62 -3.49 -24.65 -48.95
N SER A 63 -4.79 -24.41 -48.77
CA SER A 63 -5.36 -23.06 -48.65
C SER A 63 -4.93 -22.42 -47.34
N SER A 64 -4.60 -21.14 -47.42
CA SER A 64 -3.89 -20.32 -46.43
C SER A 64 -4.53 -20.22 -45.04
N PRO A 65 -3.75 -20.17 -43.94
CA PRO A 65 -4.18 -19.55 -42.71
C PRO A 65 -3.91 -18.05 -42.75
N SER A 66 -4.93 -17.25 -42.51
CA SER A 66 -4.83 -15.83 -42.19
C SER A 66 -4.01 -15.63 -40.92
N ILE A 67 -2.81 -15.06 -41.05
CA ILE A 67 -1.97 -14.67 -39.91
C ILE A 67 -2.50 -13.34 -39.37
N SER A 68 -3.25 -13.40 -38.28
CA SER A 68 -3.50 -12.23 -37.43
C SER A 68 -2.24 -11.89 -36.64
N PRO A 69 -1.81 -10.63 -36.55
CA PRO A 69 -0.60 -10.27 -35.83
C PRO A 69 -0.83 -10.20 -34.31
N SER A 70 0.02 -10.93 -33.58
CA SER A 70 0.69 -10.50 -32.34
C SER A 70 -0.17 -10.08 -31.12
N GLY A 71 -0.66 -11.05 -30.35
CA GLY A 71 -1.05 -10.84 -28.95
C GLY A 71 0.11 -10.53 -28.00
N SER A 72 1.37 -10.65 -28.43
CA SER A 72 2.55 -10.46 -27.58
C SER A 72 3.08 -9.02 -27.54
N GLN A 73 3.04 -8.26 -28.65
CA GLN A 73 3.61 -6.91 -28.70
C GLN A 73 2.75 -5.84 -28.01
N VAL A 74 1.41 -5.98 -28.10
CA VAL A 74 0.46 -5.07 -27.42
C VAL A 74 0.69 -5.09 -25.91
N THR A 75 0.93 -6.28 -25.34
CA THR A 75 1.19 -6.42 -23.90
C THR A 75 2.54 -5.84 -23.44
N VAL A 76 3.54 -5.77 -24.32
CA VAL A 76 4.85 -5.16 -23.99
C VAL A 76 4.73 -3.64 -23.94
N LEU A 77 4.02 -3.04 -24.91
CA LEU A 77 3.78 -1.61 -24.95
C LEU A 77 2.90 -1.15 -23.77
N GLU A 78 1.84 -1.89 -23.45
CA GLU A 78 1.00 -1.62 -22.28
C GLU A 78 1.79 -1.69 -20.97
N LYS A 79 2.67 -2.69 -20.82
CA LYS A 79 3.56 -2.80 -19.64
C LYS A 79 4.55 -1.64 -19.57
N SER A 80 5.13 -1.25 -20.69
CA SER A 80 6.05 -0.12 -20.77
C SER A 80 5.35 1.20 -20.43
N LEU A 81 4.14 1.42 -20.95
CA LEU A 81 3.36 2.63 -20.69
C LEU A 81 2.85 2.67 -19.24
N ARG A 82 2.48 1.52 -18.68
CA ARG A 82 2.15 1.40 -17.25
C ARG A 82 3.34 1.76 -16.38
N LEU A 83 4.55 1.31 -16.73
CA LEU A 83 5.77 1.66 -15.99
C LEU A 83 5.97 3.17 -15.97
N THR A 84 5.91 3.85 -17.13
CA THR A 84 6.11 5.30 -17.21
C THR A 84 5.09 6.07 -16.37
N PHE A 85 3.82 5.68 -16.42
CA PHE A 85 2.80 6.33 -15.57
C PHE A 85 3.06 6.08 -14.09
N MET A 86 3.45 4.86 -13.70
CA MET A 86 3.74 4.56 -12.30
C MET A 86 4.99 5.28 -11.79
N GLU A 87 6.00 5.49 -12.63
CA GLU A 87 7.20 6.27 -12.28
C GLU A 87 6.83 7.72 -12.00
N GLU A 88 6.11 8.38 -12.92
CA GLU A 88 5.63 9.76 -12.73
C GLU A 88 4.70 9.89 -11.52
N LEU A 89 3.75 8.94 -11.37
CA LEU A 89 2.82 8.91 -10.25
C LEU A 89 3.57 8.84 -8.92
N MET A 90 4.55 7.94 -8.79
CA MET A 90 5.31 7.78 -7.56
C MET A 90 6.27 8.94 -7.31
N GLU A 91 6.79 9.61 -8.35
CA GLU A 91 7.56 10.84 -8.21
C GLU A 91 6.71 11.96 -7.58
N ARG A 92 5.53 12.23 -8.15
CA ARG A 92 4.58 13.21 -7.62
C ARG A 92 4.08 12.86 -6.22
N ALA A 93 3.86 11.57 -5.96
CA ALA A 93 3.45 11.10 -4.64
C ALA A 93 4.49 11.43 -3.56
N ARG A 94 5.78 11.22 -3.84
CA ARG A 94 6.87 11.57 -2.92
C ARG A 94 7.02 13.08 -2.71
N ALA A 95 6.59 13.88 -3.69
CA ALA A 95 6.56 15.34 -3.58
C ALA A 95 5.33 15.87 -2.82
N GLY A 96 4.38 15.01 -2.42
CA GLY A 96 3.12 15.43 -1.80
C GLY A 96 2.13 16.07 -2.77
N ASP A 97 2.35 15.96 -4.09
CA ASP A 97 1.50 16.55 -5.13
C ASP A 97 0.28 15.66 -5.42
N ALA A 98 -0.73 15.70 -4.54
CA ALA A 98 -1.94 14.89 -4.69
C ALA A 98 -2.74 15.24 -5.95
N ALA A 99 -2.76 16.51 -6.36
CA ALA A 99 -3.42 16.94 -7.59
C ALA A 99 -2.73 16.33 -8.82
N GLY A 100 -1.40 16.39 -8.88
CA GLY A 100 -0.64 15.75 -9.95
C GLY A 100 -0.75 14.23 -9.96
N VAL A 101 -0.82 13.58 -8.80
CA VAL A 101 -1.09 12.13 -8.74
C VAL A 101 -2.45 11.80 -9.37
N LEU A 102 -3.49 12.59 -9.06
CA LEU A 102 -4.81 12.41 -9.68
C LEU A 102 -4.78 12.63 -11.19
N ASP A 103 -4.07 13.65 -11.67
CA ASP A 103 -3.90 13.91 -13.11
C ASP A 103 -3.30 12.68 -13.82
N VAL A 104 -2.23 12.10 -13.25
CA VAL A 104 -1.63 10.87 -13.80
C VAL A 104 -2.59 9.69 -13.77
N ILE A 105 -3.39 9.55 -12.70
CA ILE A 105 -4.44 8.51 -12.63
C ILE A 105 -5.49 8.71 -13.73
N TYR A 106 -5.91 9.94 -14.02
CA TYR A 106 -6.83 10.23 -15.14
C TYR A 106 -6.20 9.92 -16.49
N ASP A 107 -4.94 10.27 -16.69
CA ASP A 107 -4.22 9.99 -17.93
C ASP A 107 -4.04 8.47 -18.14
N MET A 108 -3.81 7.71 -17.07
CA MET A 108 -3.82 6.23 -17.13
C MET A 108 -5.17 5.71 -17.63
N VAL A 109 -6.27 6.18 -17.05
CA VAL A 109 -7.63 5.77 -17.46
C VAL A 109 -7.91 6.17 -18.90
N ALA A 110 -7.55 7.38 -19.31
CA ALA A 110 -7.72 7.87 -20.69
C ALA A 110 -6.89 7.07 -21.70
N ALA A 111 -5.72 6.56 -21.29
CA ALA A 111 -4.88 5.67 -22.08
C ALA A 111 -5.34 4.19 -22.05
N GLY A 112 -6.46 3.87 -21.40
CA GLY A 112 -6.97 2.50 -21.28
C GLY A 112 -6.22 1.64 -20.25
N ILE A 113 -5.37 2.24 -19.42
CA ILE A 113 -4.62 1.56 -18.37
C ILE A 113 -5.38 1.69 -17.05
N ASN A 114 -5.87 0.57 -16.52
CA ASN A 114 -6.57 0.57 -15.26
C ASN A 114 -5.62 0.85 -14.07
N PRO A 115 -5.87 1.90 -13.26
CA PRO A 115 -5.15 2.15 -12.02
C PRO A 115 -5.27 0.95 -11.07
N GLY A 116 -4.17 0.61 -10.40
CA GLY A 116 -4.13 -0.49 -9.43
C GLY A 116 -3.97 0.00 -7.99
N PRO A 117 -3.95 -0.91 -7.01
CA PRO A 117 -3.71 -0.56 -5.60
C PRO A 117 -2.46 0.28 -5.36
N ARG A 118 -1.41 0.11 -6.18
CA ARG A 118 -0.19 0.93 -6.08
C ARG A 118 -0.39 2.38 -6.51
N SER A 119 -1.31 2.66 -7.44
CA SER A 119 -1.68 4.02 -7.86
C SER A 119 -2.41 4.74 -6.72
N PHE A 120 -3.37 4.07 -6.09
CA PHE A 120 -4.10 4.60 -4.93
C PHE A 120 -3.23 4.74 -3.69
N HIS A 121 -2.27 3.83 -3.48
CA HIS A 121 -1.22 4.00 -2.48
C HIS A 121 -0.46 5.31 -2.68
N GLY A 122 -0.03 5.61 -3.91
CA GLY A 122 0.63 6.88 -4.22
C GLY A 122 -0.25 8.10 -3.90
N LEU A 123 -1.54 8.03 -4.22
CA LEU A 123 -2.51 9.09 -3.87
C LEU A 123 -2.60 9.29 -2.36
N ILE A 124 -2.80 8.20 -1.60
CA ILE A 124 -2.90 8.27 -0.14
C ILE A 124 -1.61 8.82 0.48
N VAL A 125 -0.44 8.35 0.02
CA VAL A 125 0.86 8.87 0.47
C VAL A 125 0.99 10.37 0.19
N SER A 126 0.60 10.83 -0.99
CA SER A 126 0.65 12.26 -1.33
C SER A 126 -0.26 13.12 -0.45
N GLN A 127 -1.44 12.61 -0.08
CA GLN A 127 -2.38 13.26 0.83
C GLN A 127 -1.85 13.30 2.27
N VAL A 128 -1.26 12.19 2.73
CA VAL A 128 -0.56 12.12 4.03
C VAL A 128 0.56 13.16 4.10
N LEU A 129 1.40 13.26 3.06
CA LEU A 129 2.53 14.20 3.02
C LEU A 129 2.10 15.66 2.92
N SER A 130 0.94 15.95 2.31
CA SER A 130 0.37 17.30 2.23
C SER A 130 -0.49 17.67 3.45
N GLY A 131 -0.69 16.74 4.40
CA GLY A 131 -1.49 16.95 5.61
C GLY A 131 -3.00 16.91 5.37
N ASP A 132 -3.45 16.33 4.26
CA ASP A 132 -4.86 16.11 3.94
C ASP A 132 -5.36 14.78 4.53
N ASP A 133 -5.51 14.77 5.85
CA ASP A 133 -5.88 13.58 6.63
C ASP A 133 -7.25 13.02 6.22
N GLU A 134 -8.22 13.91 5.94
CA GLU A 134 -9.56 13.53 5.50
C GLU A 134 -9.56 13.00 4.06
N GLY A 135 -8.82 13.64 3.16
CA GLY A 135 -8.64 13.14 1.80
C GLY A 135 -8.01 11.75 1.79
N ALA A 136 -6.98 11.52 2.61
CA ALA A 136 -6.31 10.22 2.73
C ALA A 136 -7.28 9.11 3.20
N MET A 137 -8.11 9.41 4.21
CA MET A 137 -9.14 8.47 4.69
C MET A 137 -10.26 8.26 3.68
N GLN A 138 -10.67 9.31 2.96
CA GLN A 138 -11.68 9.20 1.91
C GLN A 138 -11.16 8.32 0.75
N SER A 139 -9.90 8.48 0.36
CA SER A 139 -9.25 7.65 -0.66
C SER A 139 -9.20 6.18 -0.24
N LEU A 140 -8.81 5.88 1.00
CA LEU A 140 -8.85 4.49 1.51
C LEU A 140 -10.27 3.92 1.47
N ARG A 141 -11.28 4.66 1.95
CA ARG A 141 -12.69 4.22 1.93
C ARG A 141 -13.17 3.95 0.51
N ARG A 142 -12.80 4.79 -0.45
CA ARG A 142 -13.12 4.60 -1.87
C ARG A 142 -12.49 3.32 -2.41
N GLU A 143 -11.20 3.10 -2.15
CA GLU A 143 -10.48 1.90 -2.58
C GLU A 143 -11.17 0.62 -2.04
N LEU A 144 -11.48 0.60 -0.75
CA LEU A 144 -12.20 -0.52 -0.12
C LEU A 144 -13.61 -0.72 -0.69
N SER A 145 -14.37 0.37 -0.90
CA SER A 145 -15.74 0.30 -1.45
C SER A 145 -15.78 -0.18 -2.90
N ALA A 146 -14.71 0.07 -3.66
CA ALA A 146 -14.55 -0.42 -5.02
C ALA A 146 -14.13 -1.90 -5.09
N GLY A 147 -14.02 -2.58 -3.95
CA GLY A 147 -13.56 -3.97 -3.86
C GLY A 147 -12.07 -4.14 -4.16
N LEU A 148 -11.31 -3.05 -4.19
CA LEU A 148 -9.86 -3.13 -4.31
C LEU A 148 -9.27 -3.50 -2.94
N ARG A 149 -8.16 -4.24 -2.98
CA ARG A 149 -7.38 -4.57 -1.79
C ARG A 149 -6.19 -3.62 -1.70
N PRO A 150 -6.21 -2.64 -0.78
CA PRO A 150 -5.06 -1.76 -0.58
C PRO A 150 -3.82 -2.57 -0.24
N VAL A 151 -2.66 -2.07 -0.65
CA VAL A 151 -1.38 -2.69 -0.27
C VAL A 151 -1.08 -2.44 1.21
N HIS A 152 -0.31 -3.33 1.83
CA HIS A 152 0.02 -3.25 3.26
C HIS A 152 0.65 -1.89 3.62
N GLU A 153 1.49 -1.34 2.75
CA GLU A 153 2.16 -0.05 2.92
C GLU A 153 1.18 1.12 2.99
N THR A 154 -0.01 1.02 2.38
CA THR A 154 -1.05 2.06 2.47
C THR A 154 -1.56 2.19 3.90
N PHE A 155 -1.84 1.07 4.57
CA PHE A 155 -2.30 1.08 5.94
C PHE A 155 -1.21 1.58 6.91
N VAL A 156 0.04 1.15 6.70
CA VAL A 156 1.17 1.62 7.52
C VAL A 156 1.38 3.13 7.36
N ALA A 157 1.22 3.69 6.15
CA ALA A 157 1.34 5.13 5.93
C ALA A 157 0.28 5.92 6.73
N LEU A 158 -0.97 5.44 6.73
CA LEU A 158 -2.05 6.05 7.52
C LEU A 158 -1.87 5.86 9.02
N ILE A 159 -1.35 4.72 9.45
CA ILE A 159 -1.02 4.48 10.87
C ILE A 159 0.05 5.44 11.35
N ARG A 160 1.12 5.66 10.57
CA ARG A 160 2.15 6.65 10.89
C ARG A 160 1.56 8.05 10.98
N LEU A 161 0.71 8.42 10.02
CA LEU A 161 -0.01 9.69 10.06
C LEU A 161 -0.76 9.84 11.39
N PHE A 162 -1.67 8.92 11.73
CA PHE A 162 -2.50 9.08 12.92
C PHE A 162 -1.75 8.90 14.23
N GLY A 163 -0.72 8.05 14.27
CA GLY A 163 0.19 7.95 15.42
C GLY A 163 0.90 9.28 15.68
N SER A 164 1.42 9.92 14.63
CA SER A 164 2.07 11.24 14.75
C SER A 164 1.14 12.38 15.16
N ARG A 165 -0.17 12.19 14.98
CA ARG A 165 -1.23 13.16 15.37
C ARG A 165 -1.83 12.86 16.74
N GLY A 166 -1.40 11.79 17.43
CA GLY A 166 -2.03 11.36 18.68
C GLY A 166 -3.44 10.81 18.49
N SER A 167 -3.82 10.40 17.28
CA SER A 167 -5.15 9.89 16.99
C SER A 167 -5.18 8.37 17.09
N ALA A 168 -5.01 7.84 18.31
CA ALA A 168 -5.01 6.40 18.57
C ALA A 168 -6.31 5.72 18.11
N THR A 169 -7.46 6.37 18.25
CA THR A 169 -8.76 5.87 17.76
C THR A 169 -8.72 5.59 16.26
N ARG A 170 -8.20 6.52 15.44
CA ARG A 170 -8.11 6.32 13.98
C ARG A 170 -7.05 5.28 13.63
N GLY A 171 -5.94 5.23 14.37
CA GLY A 171 -4.94 4.16 14.24
C GLY A 171 -5.55 2.76 14.46
N LEU A 172 -6.35 2.59 15.52
CA LEU A 172 -7.06 1.36 15.83
C LEU A 172 -8.13 0.99 14.79
N GLU A 173 -8.85 1.98 14.24
CA GLU A 173 -9.78 1.75 13.12
C GLU A 173 -9.07 1.15 11.90
N ILE A 174 -7.85 1.64 11.62
CA ILE A 174 -7.05 1.13 10.50
C ILE A 174 -6.56 -0.29 10.77
N LEU A 175 -6.08 -0.59 11.99
CA LEU A 175 -5.70 -1.95 12.37
C LEU A 175 -6.88 -2.91 12.24
N ALA A 176 -8.07 -2.52 12.69
CA ALA A 176 -9.28 -3.33 12.54
C ALA A 176 -9.68 -3.52 11.06
N ALA A 177 -9.43 -2.53 10.19
CA ALA A 177 -9.63 -2.69 8.76
C ALA A 177 -8.62 -3.67 8.12
N MET A 178 -7.37 -3.65 8.57
CA MET A 178 -6.35 -4.62 8.17
C MET A 178 -6.72 -6.06 8.56
N GLU A 179 -7.19 -6.27 9.79
CA GLU A 179 -7.65 -7.59 10.27
C GLU A 179 -8.82 -8.12 9.43
N LYS A 180 -9.81 -7.28 9.11
CA LYS A 180 -10.96 -7.66 8.25
C LYS A 180 -10.53 -8.09 6.85
N LEU A 181 -9.37 -7.63 6.39
CA LEU A 181 -8.76 -8.00 5.11
C LEU A 181 -7.72 -9.13 5.25
N ASN A 182 -7.66 -9.76 6.41
CA ASN A 182 -6.73 -10.84 6.76
C ASN A 182 -5.25 -10.45 6.57
N PHE A 183 -4.88 -9.22 6.90
CA PHE A 183 -3.47 -8.82 7.03
C PHE A 183 -2.95 -9.14 8.43
N ASP A 184 -1.66 -9.48 8.53
CA ASP A 184 -0.96 -9.48 9.81
C ASP A 184 -0.78 -8.04 10.30
N ILE A 185 -1.39 -7.72 11.43
CA ILE A 185 -1.36 -6.38 12.00
C ILE A 185 -0.16 -6.11 12.89
N ARG A 186 0.65 -7.13 13.25
CA ARG A 186 1.72 -6.99 14.25
C ARG A 186 2.65 -5.83 13.94
N LYS A 187 3.18 -5.77 12.72
CA LYS A 187 4.09 -4.71 12.30
C LYS A 187 3.42 -3.33 12.35
N ALA A 188 2.15 -3.26 11.97
CA ALA A 188 1.40 -2.01 11.92
C ALA A 188 1.05 -1.51 13.33
N TRP A 189 0.72 -2.41 14.25
CA TRP A 189 0.49 -2.12 15.66
C TRP A 189 1.76 -1.60 16.35
N LEU A 190 2.92 -2.23 16.13
CA LEU A 190 4.22 -1.75 16.63
C LEU A 190 4.48 -0.30 16.19
N VAL A 191 4.30 -0.03 14.89
CA VAL A 191 4.48 1.33 14.34
C VAL A 191 3.51 2.32 14.97
N LEU A 192 2.26 1.94 15.24
CA LEU A 192 1.31 2.85 15.90
C LEU A 192 1.78 3.24 17.30
N VAL A 193 2.20 2.25 18.11
CA VAL A 193 2.68 2.49 19.47
C VAL A 193 3.94 3.36 19.44
N GLU A 194 4.93 3.02 18.61
CA GLU A 194 6.17 3.79 18.46
C GLU A 194 5.89 5.25 18.07
N GLU A 195 5.02 5.48 17.09
CA GLU A 195 4.67 6.84 16.66
C GLU A 195 3.96 7.63 17.76
N LEU A 196 3.06 7.00 18.53
CA LEU A 196 2.41 7.66 19.67
C LEU A 196 3.44 8.07 20.75
N VAL A 197 4.38 7.17 21.11
CA VAL A 197 5.44 7.48 22.08
C VAL A 197 6.33 8.61 21.57
N ASN A 198 6.81 8.52 20.33
CA ASN A 198 7.71 9.50 19.71
C ASN A 198 7.08 10.89 19.62
N ASN A 199 5.76 10.96 19.48
CA ASN A 199 5.01 12.22 19.38
C ASN A 199 4.36 12.65 20.72
N LYS A 200 4.81 12.09 21.85
CA LYS A 200 4.42 12.49 23.22
C LYS A 200 2.95 12.24 23.56
N HIS A 201 2.38 11.19 22.96
CA HIS A 201 1.06 10.64 23.28
C HIS A 201 1.20 9.34 24.07
N LEU A 202 1.89 9.39 25.23
CA LEU A 202 2.27 8.20 26.00
C LEU A 202 1.06 7.44 26.56
N ASP A 203 0.06 8.14 27.10
CA ASP A 203 -1.17 7.51 27.62
C ASP A 203 -1.90 6.70 26.53
N ASP A 204 -2.00 7.27 25.33
CA ASP A 204 -2.59 6.61 24.17
C ASP A 204 -1.74 5.43 23.70
N ALA A 205 -0.41 5.57 23.72
CA ALA A 205 0.52 4.50 23.37
C ALA A 205 0.34 3.29 24.32
N ASN A 206 0.26 3.54 25.62
CA ASN A 206 0.05 2.53 26.65
C ASN A 206 -1.28 1.79 26.45
N GLN A 207 -2.37 2.52 26.17
CA GLN A 207 -3.66 1.90 25.89
C GLN A 207 -3.64 1.02 24.63
N VAL A 208 -3.02 1.50 23.55
CA VAL A 208 -2.89 0.73 22.30
C VAL A 208 -1.99 -0.49 22.51
N PHE A 209 -0.92 -0.35 23.27
CA PHE A 209 0.01 -1.43 23.60
C PHE A 209 -0.70 -2.53 24.42
N LEU A 210 -1.29 -2.18 25.57
CA LEU A 210 -1.93 -3.15 26.45
C LEU A 210 -3.07 -3.88 25.75
N LYS A 211 -3.92 -3.15 25.01
CA LYS A 211 -4.99 -3.77 24.21
C LYS A 211 -4.47 -4.75 23.17
N GLY A 212 -3.33 -4.43 22.53
CA GLY A 212 -2.68 -5.34 21.58
C GLY A 212 -2.10 -6.58 22.24
N ALA A 213 -1.46 -6.40 23.39
CA ALA A 213 -0.88 -7.48 24.20
C ALA A 213 -1.94 -8.45 24.72
N GLU A 214 -3.06 -7.93 25.26
CA GLU A 214 -4.23 -8.72 25.65
C GLU A 214 -4.82 -9.52 24.47
N GLY A 215 -4.74 -8.98 23.26
CA GLY A 215 -5.11 -9.64 22.01
C GLY A 215 -4.10 -10.68 21.50
N GLY A 216 -3.00 -10.91 22.22
CA GLY A 216 -1.95 -11.87 21.88
C GLY A 216 -0.87 -11.34 20.94
N LEU A 217 -0.85 -10.03 20.65
CA LEU A 217 0.29 -9.41 19.96
C LEU A 217 1.49 -9.36 20.89
N ARG A 218 2.68 -9.55 20.33
CA ARG A 218 3.93 -9.47 21.10
C ARG A 218 4.76 -8.33 20.55
N ALA A 219 5.15 -7.43 21.45
CA ALA A 219 6.03 -6.34 21.14
C ALA A 219 7.47 -6.80 20.90
N THR A 220 8.26 -5.91 20.29
CA THR A 220 9.71 -6.09 20.19
C THR A 220 10.38 -5.68 21.49
N ASP A 221 11.62 -6.11 21.60
CA ASP A 221 12.45 -5.89 22.76
C ASP A 221 12.65 -4.40 23.02
N GLU A 222 12.93 -3.66 21.95
CA GLU A 222 13.15 -2.23 21.97
C GLU A 222 11.88 -1.45 22.36
N LEU A 223 10.69 -1.99 22.06
CA LEU A 223 9.43 -1.31 22.39
C LEU A 223 9.06 -1.46 23.87
N TYR A 224 9.34 -2.63 24.48
CA TYR A 224 9.19 -2.78 25.93
C TYR A 224 10.12 -1.83 26.68
N ASP A 225 11.41 -1.83 26.30
CA ASP A 225 12.43 -0.98 26.91
C ASP A 225 12.03 0.50 26.80
N LEU A 226 11.56 0.92 25.61
CA LEU A 226 11.09 2.29 25.34
C LEU A 226 9.91 2.71 26.22
N LEU A 227 8.87 1.88 26.33
CA LEU A 227 7.69 2.22 27.14
C LEU A 227 8.02 2.28 28.63
N ILE A 228 8.77 1.30 29.15
CA ILE A 228 9.19 1.29 30.56
C ILE A 228 10.03 2.54 30.88
N GLU A 229 10.94 2.92 29.99
CA GLU A 229 11.75 4.12 30.15
C GLU A 229 10.90 5.41 30.14
N GLU A 230 10.02 5.58 29.15
CA GLU A 230 9.19 6.79 29.04
C GLU A 230 8.16 6.91 30.18
N ASP A 231 7.57 5.80 30.64
CA ASP A 231 6.66 5.80 31.80
C ASP A 231 7.40 6.15 33.09
N CYS A 232 8.62 5.62 33.30
CA CYS A 232 9.43 6.00 34.46
C CYS A 232 9.80 7.49 34.44
N LYS A 233 10.10 8.05 33.26
CA LYS A 233 10.34 9.50 33.10
C LYS A 233 9.09 10.33 33.36
N ALA A 234 7.91 9.82 32.99
CA ALA A 234 6.63 10.47 33.25
C ALA A 234 6.17 10.32 34.71
N GLY A 235 6.80 9.44 35.49
CA GLY A 235 6.45 9.15 36.88
C GLY A 235 5.37 8.08 37.04
N ASP A 236 4.90 7.45 35.96
CA ASP A 236 3.93 6.36 36.00
C ASP A 236 4.63 5.00 36.18
N HIS A 237 5.24 4.82 37.35
CA HIS A 237 5.93 3.58 37.69
C HIS A 237 4.98 2.38 37.78
N SER A 238 3.69 2.60 38.02
CA SER A 238 2.69 1.54 38.06
C SER A 238 2.49 0.94 36.66
N ASN A 239 2.37 1.79 35.65
CA ASN A 239 2.26 1.33 34.27
C ASN A 239 3.59 0.69 33.79
N ALA A 240 4.73 1.29 34.11
CA ALA A 240 6.04 0.71 33.80
C ALA A 240 6.20 -0.71 34.36
N LEU A 241 5.76 -0.95 35.60
CA LEU A 241 5.77 -2.28 36.21
C LEU A 241 4.81 -3.25 35.51
N THR A 242 3.63 -2.76 35.10
CA THR A 242 2.66 -3.56 34.34
C THR A 242 3.25 -4.04 33.01
N ILE A 243 3.92 -3.15 32.27
CA ILE A 243 4.60 -3.49 31.02
C ILE A 243 5.76 -4.46 31.25
N ALA A 244 6.51 -4.30 32.35
CA ALA A 244 7.57 -5.24 32.71
C ALA A 244 7.03 -6.66 32.98
N TYR A 245 5.87 -6.79 33.63
CA TYR A 245 5.22 -8.09 33.82
C TYR A 245 4.71 -8.69 32.50
N GLU A 246 4.16 -7.88 31.61
CA GLU A 246 3.80 -8.34 30.25
C GLU A 246 5.02 -8.83 29.47
N MET A 247 6.16 -8.14 29.59
CA MET A 247 7.43 -8.57 29.00
C MET A 247 7.86 -9.96 29.54
N GLU A 248 7.75 -10.19 30.85
CA GLU A 248 8.03 -11.48 31.48
C GLU A 248 7.07 -12.58 31.04
N ALA A 249 5.77 -12.28 30.97
CA ALA A 249 4.74 -13.19 30.47
C ALA A 249 4.97 -13.55 28.99
N ALA A 250 5.50 -12.63 28.19
CA ALA A 250 5.92 -12.87 26.81
C ALA A 250 7.18 -13.75 26.71
N GLY A 251 7.85 -14.03 27.83
CA GLY A 251 9.01 -14.92 27.95
C GLY A 251 10.36 -14.22 28.01
N ARG A 252 10.40 -12.91 28.27
CA ARG A 252 11.65 -12.16 28.42
C ARG A 252 11.83 -11.63 29.83
N MET A 253 12.99 -11.93 30.42
CA MET A 253 13.28 -11.50 31.78
C MET A 253 13.58 -10.00 31.82
N ALA A 254 12.98 -9.30 32.79
CA ALA A 254 13.39 -7.94 33.10
C ALA A 254 14.87 -7.91 33.50
N THR A 255 15.64 -7.05 32.83
CA THR A 255 17.06 -6.83 33.11
C THR A 255 17.26 -5.77 34.20
N THR A 256 18.49 -5.66 34.72
CA THR A 256 18.89 -4.63 35.69
C THR A 256 18.58 -3.20 35.23
N PHE A 257 18.56 -2.95 33.91
CA PHE A 257 18.14 -1.65 33.35
C PHE A 257 16.72 -1.28 33.79
N HIS A 258 15.77 -2.19 33.61
CA HIS A 258 14.36 -2.00 33.99
C HIS A 258 14.21 -1.74 35.48
N PHE A 259 14.89 -2.53 36.31
CA PHE A 259 14.86 -2.33 37.77
C PHE A 259 15.49 -0.99 38.19
N ASN A 260 16.57 -0.55 37.55
CA ASN A 260 17.15 0.76 37.81
C ASN A 260 16.20 1.92 37.45
N CYS A 261 15.49 1.82 36.32
CA CYS A 261 14.45 2.78 35.94
C CYS A 261 13.35 2.84 37.00
N LEU A 262 12.84 1.67 37.43
CA LEU A 262 11.80 1.57 38.47
C LEU A 262 12.25 2.06 39.85
N LEU A 263 13.53 1.88 40.21
CA LEU A 263 14.07 2.26 41.53
C LEU A 263 14.52 3.73 41.61
N SER A 264 14.70 4.41 40.48
CA SER A 264 15.27 5.77 40.41
C SER A 264 14.45 6.86 41.11
N VAL A 265 13.26 6.55 41.63
CA VAL A 265 12.32 7.53 42.22
C VAL A 265 11.96 7.24 43.70
N GLN A 266 12.59 6.28 44.38
CA GLN A 266 12.39 6.12 45.84
C GLN A 266 13.04 7.22 46.72
N VAL A 267 13.54 8.30 46.13
CA VAL A 267 14.11 9.44 46.87
C VAL A 267 13.57 10.76 46.30
N GLN A 268 12.40 11.19 46.78
CA GLN A 268 12.01 12.60 46.89
C GLN A 268 10.91 12.78 47.94
#